data_AF-A0A9W7YRH0-F1
#
_entry.id   AF-A0A9W7YRH0-F1
#
_cell.length_a   1.000
_cell.length_b   1.000
_cell.length_c   1.000
_cell.angle_alpha   90.00
_cell.angle_beta   90.00
_cell.angle_gamma   90.00
#
_symmetry.space_group_name_H-M   'P 1'
#
loop_
_entity.id
_entity.type
_entity.pdbx_description
1 polymer ?
#
loop_
_entity_poly.entity_id
_entity_poly.type
_entity_poly.pdbx_seq_one_letter_code
_entity_poly.pdbx_strand_id
1 'polypeptide(L)'
;MDQAHGAFNKYYSEADTILARIPVAQTFQEKTGVPKVYGAAGIAGVGLLLVFLNIGASLLVNLTGFGYAAYASMGAIETPGKEDDAQWLTYWVVFGLFNVVEYFTGFLLYWFPFYYLIKLGFLIWLMAPATRGAERLYHAGLKPLMQQACHSQRSVPASVKATESKSD
;
A
#
# COMPACT_ATOMS: atom_id res chain seq x y z
N MET A 1 -27.12 -19.78 -7.64
CA MET A 1 -26.05 -20.07 -6.65
C MET A 1 -24.75 -20.53 -7.35
N ASP A 2 -24.81 -21.02 -8.59
CA ASP A 2 -23.65 -21.56 -9.33
C ASP A 2 -22.59 -20.52 -9.73
N GLN A 3 -22.99 -19.27 -9.97
CA GLN A 3 -22.06 -18.20 -10.35
C GLN A 3 -21.09 -17.85 -9.19
N ALA A 4 -21.56 -17.94 -7.94
CA ALA A 4 -20.76 -17.67 -6.75
C ALA A 4 -19.73 -18.78 -6.49
N HIS A 5 -20.10 -20.05 -6.69
CA HIS A 5 -19.18 -21.18 -6.58
C HIS A 5 -18.10 -21.16 -7.67
N GLY A 6 -18.46 -20.79 -8.91
CA GLY A 6 -17.50 -20.65 -10.01
C GLY A 6 -16.47 -19.55 -9.76
N ALA A 7 -16.91 -18.39 -9.26
CA ALA A 7 -16.00 -17.31 -8.89
C ALA A 7 -15.10 -17.72 -7.70
N PHE A 8 -15.68 -18.32 -6.65
CA PHE A 8 -14.93 -18.78 -5.49
C PHE A 8 -13.85 -19.81 -5.85
N ASN A 9 -14.19 -20.82 -6.66
CA ASN A 9 -13.22 -21.84 -7.09
C ASN A 9 -12.09 -21.24 -7.94
N LYS A 10 -12.39 -20.23 -8.75
CA LYS A 10 -11.36 -19.48 -9.49
C LYS A 10 -10.36 -18.86 -8.52
N TYR A 11 -10.81 -18.08 -7.55
CA TYR A 11 -9.94 -17.45 -6.54
C TYR A 11 -9.20 -18.47 -5.68
N TYR A 12 -9.86 -19.57 -5.31
CA TYR A 12 -9.24 -20.65 -4.54
C TYR A 12 -8.09 -21.29 -5.31
N SER A 13 -8.27 -21.60 -6.59
CA SER A 13 -7.22 -22.20 -7.43
C SER A 13 -6.04 -21.25 -7.67
N GLU A 14 -6.32 -19.96 -7.81
CA GLU A 14 -5.30 -18.93 -8.01
C GLU A 14 -4.48 -18.72 -6.73
N ALA A 15 -5.13 -18.60 -5.59
CA ALA A 15 -4.48 -18.53 -4.28
C ALA A 15 -3.66 -19.79 -3.98
N ASP A 16 -4.18 -20.98 -4.29
CA ASP A 16 -3.45 -22.22 -4.13
C ASP A 16 -2.18 -22.26 -5.00
N THR A 17 -2.28 -21.79 -6.25
CA THR A 17 -1.14 -21.70 -7.17
C THR A 17 -0.06 -20.72 -6.67
N ILE A 18 -0.47 -19.57 -6.14
CA ILE A 18 0.45 -18.56 -5.59
C ILE A 18 1.14 -19.12 -4.32
N LEU A 19 0.36 -19.70 -3.42
CA LEU A 19 0.88 -20.27 -2.18
C LEU A 19 1.76 -21.49 -2.44
N ALA A 20 1.53 -22.24 -3.53
CA ALA A 20 2.39 -23.35 -3.93
C ALA A 20 3.82 -22.90 -4.30
N ARG A 21 4.02 -21.62 -4.66
CA ARG A 21 5.36 -21.07 -4.94
C ARG A 21 6.18 -20.83 -3.67
N ILE A 22 5.53 -20.84 -2.50
CA ILE A 22 6.17 -20.53 -1.23
C ILE A 22 6.50 -21.84 -0.49
N PRO A 23 7.78 -22.19 -0.28
CA PRO A 23 8.15 -23.47 0.35
C PRO A 23 7.60 -23.61 1.78
N VAL A 24 7.53 -22.52 2.56
CA VAL A 24 6.96 -22.55 3.91
C VAL A 24 5.47 -22.93 3.93
N ALA A 25 4.71 -22.56 2.89
CA ALA A 25 3.29 -22.92 2.80
C ALA A 25 3.10 -24.42 2.51
N GLN A 26 4.00 -25.02 1.74
CA GLN A 26 3.99 -26.47 1.49
C GLN A 26 4.34 -27.25 2.75
N THR A 27 5.38 -26.82 3.48
CA THR A 27 5.76 -27.46 4.75
C THR A 27 4.66 -27.36 5.81
N PHE A 28 3.90 -26.26 5.81
CA PHE A 28 2.75 -26.08 6.68
C PHE A 28 1.60 -27.04 6.31
N GLN A 29 1.29 -27.16 5.01
CA GLN A 29 0.25 -28.08 4.52
C GLN A 29 0.60 -29.54 4.81
N GLU A 30 1.86 -29.95 4.60
CA GLU A 30 2.32 -31.32 4.92
C GLU A 30 2.19 -31.67 6.40
N LYS A 31 2.50 -30.71 7.29
CA LYS A 31 2.48 -30.95 8.75
C LYS A 31 1.10 -30.89 9.38
N THR A 32 0.20 -30.05 8.85
CA THR A 32 -1.12 -29.80 9.45
C THR A 32 -2.26 -30.51 8.72
N GLY A 33 -2.05 -30.95 7.48
CA GLY A 33 -3.08 -31.54 6.62
C GLY A 33 -4.16 -30.54 6.16
N VAL A 34 -4.05 -29.27 6.57
CA VAL A 34 -5.00 -28.20 6.21
C VAL A 34 -4.56 -27.54 4.91
N PRO A 35 -5.47 -27.23 3.97
CA PRO A 35 -5.11 -26.54 2.75
C PRO A 35 -4.50 -25.16 3.06
N LYS A 36 -3.38 -24.85 2.40
CA LYS A 36 -2.59 -23.63 2.60
C LYS A 36 -3.39 -22.33 2.49
N VAL A 37 -4.43 -22.31 1.66
CA VAL A 37 -5.34 -21.17 1.49
C VAL A 37 -6.06 -20.81 2.80
N TYR A 38 -6.52 -21.80 3.57
CA TYR A 38 -7.20 -21.54 4.85
C TYR A 38 -6.23 -21.04 5.92
N GLY A 39 -4.96 -21.48 5.88
CA GLY A 39 -3.92 -20.95 6.75
C GLY A 39 -3.66 -19.46 6.49
N ALA A 40 -3.53 -19.07 5.22
CA ALA A 40 -3.34 -17.68 4.85
C ALA A 40 -4.56 -16.81 5.20
N ALA A 41 -5.77 -17.32 4.94
CA ALA A 41 -7.01 -16.64 5.32
C ALA A 41 -7.16 -16.50 6.84
N GLY A 42 -6.74 -17.49 7.61
CA GLY A 42 -6.71 -17.45 9.07
C GLY A 42 -5.76 -16.38 9.59
N ILE A 43 -4.54 -16.28 9.05
CA ILE A 43 -3.57 -15.24 9.42
C ILE A 43 -4.12 -13.85 9.09
N ALA A 44 -4.71 -13.68 7.91
CA ALA A 44 -5.33 -12.42 7.51
C ALA A 44 -6.52 -12.06 8.43
N GLY A 45 -7.37 -13.04 8.77
CA GLY A 45 -8.49 -12.86 9.68
C GLY A 45 -8.06 -12.49 11.09
N VAL A 46 -7.04 -13.16 11.63
CA VAL A 46 -6.44 -12.82 12.94
C VAL A 46 -5.83 -11.43 12.90
N GLY A 47 -5.09 -11.07 11.86
CA GLY A 47 -4.54 -9.72 11.70
C GLY A 47 -5.64 -8.65 11.68
N LEU A 48 -6.72 -8.90 10.94
CA LEU A 48 -7.86 -7.98 10.86
C LEU A 48 -8.60 -7.87 12.20
N LEU A 49 -8.73 -8.97 12.94
CA LEU A 49 -9.28 -8.99 14.29
C LEU A 49 -8.39 -8.21 15.28
N LEU A 50 -7.07 -8.36 15.22
CA LEU A 50 -6.13 -7.61 16.06
C LEU A 50 -6.20 -6.10 15.78
N VAL A 51 -6.31 -5.72 14.50
CA VAL A 51 -6.55 -4.33 14.09
C VAL A 51 -7.89 -3.82 14.64
N PHE A 52 -8.94 -4.62 14.56
CA PHE A 52 -10.26 -4.30 15.11
C PHE A 52 -10.26 -4.12 16.63
N LEU A 53 -9.49 -4.93 17.34
CA LEU A 53 -9.30 -4.83 18.80
C LEU A 53 -8.32 -3.73 19.21
N ASN A 54 -7.74 -2.99 18.25
CA ASN A 54 -6.73 -1.95 18.46
C ASN A 54 -5.47 -2.44 19.20
N ILE A 55 -5.19 -3.75 19.14
CA ILE A 55 -3.99 -4.37 19.75
C ILE A 55 -2.87 -4.34 18.72
N GLY A 56 -1.95 -3.39 18.84
CA GLY A 56 -0.82 -3.26 17.91
C GLY A 56 -1.23 -2.86 16.48
N ALA A 57 -2.42 -2.29 16.31
CA ALA A 57 -3.02 -1.98 15.01
C ALA A 57 -2.15 -1.05 14.15
N SER A 58 -1.54 -0.01 14.74
CA SER A 58 -0.61 0.88 14.03
C SER A 58 0.56 0.11 13.43
N LEU A 59 1.18 -0.78 14.20
CA LEU A 59 2.31 -1.58 13.73
C LEU A 59 1.90 -2.53 12.60
N LEU A 60 0.78 -3.24 12.76
CA LEU A 60 0.27 -4.16 11.74
C LEU A 60 -0.06 -3.44 10.43
N VAL A 61 -0.82 -2.33 10.49
CA VAL A 61 -1.22 -1.57 9.30
C VAL A 61 0.00 -0.92 8.63
N ASN A 62 0.93 -0.35 9.40
CA ASN A 62 2.13 0.28 8.85
C ASN A 62 3.08 -0.76 8.25
N LEU A 63 3.28 -1.93 8.88
CA LEU A 63 4.10 -3.01 8.32
C LEU A 63 3.48 -3.63 7.08
N THR A 64 2.17 -3.87 7.06
CA THR A 64 1.49 -4.39 5.87
C THR A 64 1.52 -3.38 4.73
N GLY A 65 1.22 -2.11 5.01
CA GLY A 65 1.26 -1.04 4.01
C GLY A 65 2.67 -0.78 3.48
N PHE A 66 3.69 -0.78 4.34
CA PHE A 66 5.08 -0.62 3.94
C PHE A 66 5.59 -1.85 3.17
N GLY A 67 5.40 -3.04 3.73
CA GLY A 67 5.93 -4.28 3.17
C GLY A 67 5.34 -4.62 1.79
N TYR A 68 4.03 -4.44 1.63
CA TYR A 68 3.39 -4.66 0.33
C TYR A 68 3.82 -3.61 -0.70
N ALA A 69 3.86 -2.32 -0.32
CA ALA A 69 4.31 -1.27 -1.23
C ALA A 69 5.78 -1.43 -1.62
N ALA A 70 6.64 -1.84 -0.70
CA ALA A 70 8.05 -2.12 -0.98
C ALA A 70 8.21 -3.29 -1.95
N TYR A 71 7.50 -4.40 -1.73
CA TYR A 71 7.50 -5.54 -2.64
C TYR A 71 7.01 -5.16 -4.03
N ALA A 72 5.90 -4.43 -4.11
CA ALA A 72 5.33 -4.00 -5.38
C ALA A 72 6.21 -2.95 -6.10
N SER A 73 6.89 -2.08 -5.35
CA SER A 73 7.87 -1.13 -5.90
C SER A 73 9.09 -1.87 -6.49
N MET A 74 9.56 -2.95 -5.87
CA MET A 74 10.63 -3.78 -6.43
C MET A 74 10.23 -4.41 -7.77
N GLY A 75 8.99 -4.88 -7.90
CA GLY A 75 8.47 -5.38 -9.18
C GLY A 75 8.27 -4.28 -10.24
N ALA A 76 7.90 -3.07 -9.83
CA ALA A 76 7.77 -1.93 -10.74
C ALA A 76 9.12 -1.52 -11.35
N ILE A 77 10.23 -1.62 -10.60
CA ILE A 77 11.58 -1.31 -11.10
C ILE A 77 12.00 -2.22 -12.28
N GLU A 78 11.49 -3.45 -12.33
CA GLU A 78 11.77 -4.40 -13.41
C GLU A 78 10.89 -4.15 -14.65
N THR A 79 9.85 -3.32 -14.55
CA THR A 79 8.88 -3.06 -15.61
C THR A 79 9.12 -1.67 -16.23
N PRO A 80 9.27 -1.53 -17.57
CA PRO A 80 9.60 -0.25 -18.20
C PRO A 80 8.47 0.81 -18.24
N GLY A 81 7.37 0.60 -17.52
CA GLY A 81 6.17 1.44 -17.56
C GLY A 81 6.19 2.59 -16.55
N LYS A 82 6.22 3.84 -17.02
CA LYS A 82 6.23 5.06 -16.17
C LYS A 82 4.93 5.31 -15.38
N GLU A 83 3.85 4.63 -15.70
CA GLU A 83 2.56 4.80 -15.02
C GLU A 83 2.55 4.17 -13.62
N ASP A 84 3.31 3.08 -13.44
CA ASP A 84 3.44 2.40 -12.15
C ASP A 84 4.20 3.27 -11.14
N ASP A 85 5.25 3.97 -11.59
CA ASP A 85 6.05 4.87 -10.76
C ASP A 85 5.21 5.98 -10.10
N ALA A 86 4.32 6.61 -10.88
CA ALA A 86 3.47 7.70 -10.39
C ALA A 86 2.45 7.22 -9.36
N GLN A 87 1.94 5.99 -9.52
CA GLN A 87 1.01 5.37 -8.57
C GLN A 87 1.70 5.08 -7.24
N TRP A 88 2.88 4.45 -7.27
CA TRP A 88 3.63 4.13 -6.05
C TRP A 88 4.12 5.38 -5.33
N LEU A 89 4.62 6.39 -6.07
CA LEU A 89 5.07 7.64 -5.46
C LEU A 89 3.90 8.40 -4.79
N THR A 90 2.73 8.45 -5.42
CA THR A 90 1.53 9.05 -4.83
C THR A 90 1.12 8.31 -3.56
N TYR A 91 1.17 6.97 -3.58
CA TYR A 91 0.94 6.16 -2.40
C TYR A 91 1.92 6.51 -1.26
N TRP A 92 3.22 6.59 -1.55
CA TRP A 92 4.23 6.91 -0.53
C TRP A 92 4.02 8.28 0.12
N VAL A 93 3.64 9.29 -0.67
CA VAL A 93 3.32 10.63 -0.15
C VAL A 93 2.12 10.58 0.79
N VAL A 94 1.04 9.89 0.40
CA VAL A 94 -0.17 9.73 1.21
C VAL A 94 0.12 8.92 2.48
N PHE A 95 0.87 7.82 2.36
CA PHE A 95 1.28 6.99 3.48
C PHE A 95 2.11 7.78 4.50
N GLY A 96 3.07 8.59 4.02
CA GLY A 96 3.87 9.48 4.85
C GLY A 96 3.02 10.51 5.59
N LEU A 97 2.08 11.17 4.90
CA LEU A 97 1.18 12.14 5.51
C LEU A 97 0.34 11.51 6.64
N PHE A 98 -0.22 10.32 6.41
CA PHE A 98 -0.96 9.59 7.43
C PHE A 98 -0.09 9.22 8.64
N ASN A 99 1.18 8.84 8.44
CA ASN A 99 2.10 8.53 9.54
C ASN A 99 2.43 9.78 10.38
N VAL A 100 2.64 10.93 9.74
CA VAL A 100 2.89 12.20 10.45
C VAL A 100 1.67 12.61 11.27
N VAL A 101 0.48 12.59 10.66
CA VAL A 101 -0.78 12.91 11.37
C VAL A 101 -1.01 11.95 12.54
N GLU A 102 -0.73 10.66 12.34
CA GLU A 102 -0.86 9.63 13.37
C GLU A 102 0.09 9.86 14.55
N TYR A 103 1.31 10.33 14.30
CA TYR A 103 2.24 10.73 15.36
C TYR A 103 1.68 11.85 16.25
N PHE A 104 1.07 12.88 15.65
CA PHE A 104 0.46 13.99 16.39
C PHE A 104 -0.86 13.62 17.08
N THR A 105 -1.61 12.67 16.53
CA THR A 105 -2.95 12.28 17.01
C THR A 105 -2.94 10.99 17.83
N GLY A 106 -1.77 10.42 18.16
CA GLY A 106 -1.64 9.13 18.84
C GLY A 106 -2.46 8.98 20.13
N PHE A 107 -2.59 10.06 20.91
CA PHE A 107 -3.43 10.08 22.11
C PHE A 107 -4.94 10.10 21.79
N LEU A 108 -5.35 10.82 20.75
CA LEU A 108 -6.75 10.94 20.32
C LEU A 108 -7.24 9.67 19.61
N LEU A 109 -6.32 8.95 18.98
CA LEU A 109 -6.57 7.72 18.24
C LEU A 109 -6.84 6.51 19.13
N TYR A 110 -6.25 6.45 20.31
CA TYR A 110 -6.57 5.42 21.30
C TYR A 110 -8.04 5.53 21.76
N TRP A 111 -8.61 6.73 21.73
CA TRP A 111 -10.00 6.98 22.09
C TRP A 111 -11.01 6.58 21.01
N PHE A 112 -10.60 6.46 19.74
CA PHE A 112 -11.50 6.18 18.61
C PHE A 112 -11.30 4.76 18.02
N PRO A 113 -12.13 3.77 18.38
CA PRO A 113 -11.90 2.35 18.10
C PRO A 113 -12.10 1.87 16.64
N PHE A 114 -12.16 2.75 15.62
CA PHE A 114 -12.34 2.34 14.21
C PHE A 114 -11.39 3.01 13.22
N TYR A 115 -10.51 3.89 13.68
CA TYR A 115 -9.64 4.66 12.79
C TYR A 115 -8.72 3.77 11.95
N TYR A 116 -8.09 2.76 12.56
CA TYR A 116 -7.16 1.89 11.87
C TYR A 116 -7.83 1.03 10.79
N LEU A 117 -9.10 0.64 10.98
CA LEU A 117 -9.88 -0.02 9.92
C LEU A 117 -10.15 0.92 8.74
N ILE A 118 -10.53 2.18 9.02
CA ILE A 118 -10.79 3.18 7.97
C ILE A 118 -9.49 3.49 7.23
N LYS A 119 -8.38 3.69 7.94
CA LYS A 119 -7.04 3.91 7.37
C LYS A 119 -6.62 2.72 6.49
N LEU A 120 -6.77 1.50 6.99
CA LEU A 120 -6.45 0.28 6.22
C LEU A 120 -7.31 0.16 4.97
N GLY A 121 -8.62 0.39 5.08
CA GLY A 121 -9.54 0.39 3.94
C GLY A 121 -9.17 1.46 2.91
N PHE A 122 -8.79 2.66 3.36
CA PHE A 122 -8.34 3.74 2.49
C PHE A 122 -7.02 3.43 1.78
N LEU A 123 -6.05 2.82 2.49
CA LEU A 123 -4.78 2.37 1.91
C LEU A 123 -4.99 1.28 0.86
N ILE A 124 -5.84 0.29 1.15
CA ILE A 124 -6.21 -0.77 0.20
C ILE A 124 -6.90 -0.16 -1.04
N TRP A 125 -7.79 0.82 -0.83
CA TRP A 125 -8.45 1.52 -1.94
C TRP A 125 -7.46 2.31 -2.82
N LEU A 126 -6.41 2.87 -2.23
CA LEU A 126 -5.33 3.54 -2.95
C LEU A 126 -4.48 2.55 -3.77
N MET A 127 -4.23 1.36 -3.22
CA MET A 127 -3.42 0.30 -3.83
C MET A 127 -4.16 -0.46 -4.92
N ALA A 128 -5.50 -0.54 -4.85
CA ALA A 128 -6.29 -1.30 -5.79
C ALA A 128 -6.19 -0.73 -7.22
N PRO A 129 -5.59 -1.46 -8.18
CA PRO A 129 -5.48 -1.01 -9.57
C PRO A 129 -6.85 -0.97 -10.26
N ALA A 130 -7.83 -1.72 -9.75
CA ALA A 130 -9.19 -1.77 -10.28
C ALA A 130 -10.00 -0.47 -10.05
N THR A 131 -9.71 0.29 -8.98
CA THR A 131 -10.43 1.52 -8.64
C THR A 131 -9.72 2.79 -9.10
N ARG A 132 -8.45 2.69 -9.54
CA ARG A 132 -7.61 3.84 -9.96
C ARG A 132 -7.66 4.99 -8.94
N GLY A 133 -7.69 4.64 -7.64
CA GLY A 133 -7.85 5.60 -6.55
C GLY A 133 -6.69 6.60 -6.49
N ALA A 134 -5.47 6.11 -6.69
CA ALA A 134 -4.26 6.93 -6.81
C ALA A 134 -4.30 7.88 -8.02
N GLU A 135 -4.81 7.43 -9.18
CA GLU A 135 -4.95 8.26 -10.40
C GLU A 135 -5.94 9.42 -10.18
N ARG A 136 -7.06 9.17 -9.48
CA ARG A 136 -8.02 10.21 -9.11
C ARG A 136 -7.40 11.24 -8.16
N LEU A 137 -6.66 10.78 -7.16
CA LEU A 137 -5.98 11.69 -6.23
C LEU A 137 -4.86 12.49 -6.92
N TYR A 138 -4.17 11.84 -7.86
CA TYR A 138 -3.14 12.46 -8.68
C TYR A 138 -3.71 13.58 -9.55
N HIS A 139 -4.82 13.31 -10.27
CA HIS A 139 -5.49 14.32 -11.09
C HIS A 139 -6.23 15.39 -10.29
N ALA A 140 -6.80 15.05 -9.14
CA ALA A 140 -7.57 15.99 -8.32
C ALA A 140 -6.68 16.94 -7.49
N GLY A 141 -5.49 16.51 -7.04
CA GLY A 141 -4.67 17.28 -6.10
C GLY A 141 -3.20 17.44 -6.48
N LEU A 142 -2.50 16.35 -6.85
CA LEU A 142 -1.05 16.43 -7.09
C LEU A 142 -0.70 17.16 -8.39
N LYS A 143 -1.49 16.99 -9.46
CA LYS A 143 -1.26 17.63 -10.76
C LYS A 143 -1.22 19.18 -10.68
N PRO A 144 -2.18 19.88 -10.03
CA PRO A 144 -2.08 21.33 -9.87
C PRO A 144 -0.94 21.77 -8.95
N LEU A 145 -0.62 21.02 -7.90
CA LEU A 145 0.50 21.33 -7.00
C LEU A 145 1.86 21.18 -7.69
N MET A 146 2.06 20.14 -8.50
CA MET A 146 3.28 19.97 -9.30
C MET A 146 3.40 21.02 -10.40
N GLN A 147 2.29 21.44 -11.02
CA GLN A 147 2.32 22.54 -11.98
C GLN A 147 2.72 23.86 -11.31
N GLN A 148 2.24 24.14 -10.10
CA GLN A 148 2.65 25.30 -9.31
C GLN A 148 4.12 25.22 -8.86
N ALA A 149 4.59 24.06 -8.39
CA ALA A 149 5.97 23.86 -7.99
C ALA A 149 6.95 23.96 -9.18
N CYS A 150 6.59 23.39 -10.34
CA CYS A 150 7.37 23.50 -11.57
C CYS A 150 7.39 24.94 -12.10
N HIS A 151 6.27 25.68 -11.99
CA HIS A 151 6.23 27.12 -12.32
C HIS A 151 7.13 27.94 -11.37
N SER A 152 7.19 27.57 -10.08
CA SER A 152 8.07 28.20 -9.08
C SER A 152 9.56 27.86 -9.29
N GLN A 153 9.88 26.67 -9.81
CA GLN A 153 11.24 26.27 -10.13
C GLN A 153 11.77 26.95 -11.40
N ARG A 154 10.86 27.27 -12.34
CA ARG A 154 11.17 28.03 -13.57
C ARG A 154 11.40 29.52 -13.32
N SER A 155 10.92 30.06 -12.20
CA SER A 155 11.16 31.45 -11.78
C SER A 155 12.44 31.64 -10.97
N VAL A 156 13.21 30.59 -10.67
CA VAL A 156 14.55 30.76 -10.09
C VAL A 156 15.46 31.30 -11.21
N PRO A 157 15.97 32.54 -11.11
CA PRO A 157 16.77 33.13 -12.17
C PRO A 157 18.04 32.30 -12.39
N ALA A 158 18.40 32.11 -13.66
CA ALA A 158 19.60 31.37 -14.07
C ALA A 158 20.91 31.87 -13.42
N SER A 159 20.90 33.06 -12.78
CA SER A 159 22.02 33.60 -12.02
C SER A 159 22.35 32.81 -10.74
N VAL A 160 21.44 32.02 -10.19
CA VAL A 160 21.72 31.21 -8.98
C VAL A 160 22.47 29.92 -9.32
N LYS A 161 22.18 29.30 -10.48
CA LYS A 161 22.87 28.07 -10.95
C LYS A 161 24.33 28.30 -11.35
N ALA A 162 24.69 29.52 -11.75
CA ALA A 162 26.05 29.85 -12.17
C ALA A 162 27.02 30.03 -10.98
N THR A 163 26.51 30.28 -9.77
CA THR A 163 27.34 30.57 -8.59
C THR A 163 27.82 29.31 -7.87
N GLU A 164 27.06 28.21 -7.94
CA GLU A 164 27.45 26.91 -7.34
C GLU A 164 28.54 26.17 -8.15
N SER A 165 28.61 26.36 -9.47
CA SER A 165 29.62 25.71 -10.32
C SER A 165 31.04 26.29 -10.19
N LYS A 166 31.22 27.38 -9.45
CA LYS A 166 32.50 28.12 -9.39
C LYS A 166 33.16 28.07 -8.00
N SER A 167 32.61 27.28 -7.08
CA SER A 167 33.10 27.13 -5.71
C SER A 167 33.53 25.70 -5.36
N ASP A 168 33.87 24.90 -6.37
CA ASP A 168 34.71 23.68 -6.27
C ASP A 168 36.00 23.88 -7.07
#